data_AF-A0AA38FT45-F1
#
_entry.id   AF-A0AA38FT45-F1
#
_cell.length_a   1.000
_cell.length_b   1.000
_cell.length_c   1.000
_cell.angle_alpha   90.00
_cell.angle_beta   90.00
_cell.angle_gamma   90.00
#
_symmetry.space_group_name_H-M   'P 1'
#
loop_
_entity.id
_entity.type
_entity.pdbx_description
1 polymer ?
#
loop_
_entity_poly.entity_id
_entity_poly.type
_entity_poly.pdbx_seq_one_letter_code
_entity_poly.pdbx_strand_id
1 'polypeptide(L)'
;MKGGGLIELGCIACEEVGELGAGKEGWLHANPNLVLALTSHYLALANQSVVIVLNYDGEGSQIVIRPSMAAALEGHITAMEWLAFDDDRTLALGTSQGFLLIYSSSGDLLLKQMLHPGPIMRLRVRGNGCRPIERASSDELCIVFPATILRVDASDLQSLLQRRLQEIGYHGHASKPTKNELDVLGGLYGKIKYQLWSISKSGTSTDGAITGIMSPPLMEDQ
;
A
#
# COMPACT_ATOMS: atom_id res chain seq x y z
N MET A 1 10.90 -11.61 -39.64
CA MET A 1 10.74 -11.15 -38.25
C MET A 1 9.53 -10.21 -38.21
N LYS A 2 8.38 -10.65 -37.68
CA LYS A 2 7.21 -9.78 -37.52
C LYS A 2 7.54 -8.79 -36.38
N GLY A 3 7.55 -7.49 -36.69
CA GLY A 3 7.67 -6.45 -35.68
C GLY A 3 6.52 -6.56 -34.70
N GLY A 4 6.83 -6.55 -33.40
CA GLY A 4 5.82 -6.52 -32.35
C GLY A 4 5.01 -5.23 -32.49
N GLY A 5 3.73 -5.36 -32.80
CA GLY A 5 2.81 -4.22 -32.81
C GLY A 5 2.65 -3.68 -31.39
N LEU A 6 2.69 -2.36 -31.24
CA LEU A 6 2.31 -1.69 -30.01
C LEU A 6 0.79 -1.88 -29.84
N ILE A 7 0.38 -2.35 -28.66
CA ILE A 7 -1.03 -2.43 -28.27
C ILE A 7 -1.26 -1.30 -27.27
N GLU A 8 -2.22 -0.43 -27.58
CA GLU A 8 -2.67 0.60 -26.64
C GLU A 8 -3.46 -0.09 -25.51
N LEU A 9 -2.95 0.03 -24.27
CA LEU A 9 -3.59 -0.56 -23.09
C LEU A 9 -4.59 0.40 -22.44
N GLY A 10 -4.42 1.71 -22.64
CA GLY A 10 -5.30 2.74 -22.08
C GLY A 10 -4.69 4.13 -22.20
N CYS A 11 -5.47 5.14 -21.83
CA CYS A 11 -5.05 6.54 -21.84
C CYS A 11 -5.35 7.22 -20.50
N ILE A 12 -4.53 8.20 -20.13
CA ILE A 12 -4.81 9.11 -19.01
C ILE A 12 -5.16 10.45 -19.61
N ALA A 13 -6.43 10.82 -19.54
CA ALA A 13 -6.96 12.03 -20.14
C ALA A 13 -7.77 12.82 -19.11
N CYS A 14 -7.14 13.18 -17.99
CA CYS A 14 -7.75 14.02 -16.97
C CYS A 14 -6.86 15.22 -16.62
N GLU A 15 -7.47 16.27 -16.06
CA GLU A 15 -6.78 17.50 -15.69
C GLU A 15 -5.79 17.27 -14.53
N GLU A 16 -6.09 16.32 -13.65
CA GLU A 16 -5.25 15.97 -12.49
C GLU A 16 -3.89 15.40 -12.86
N VAL A 17 -3.70 14.94 -14.11
CA VAL A 17 -2.37 14.55 -14.61
C VAL A 17 -1.40 15.75 -14.56
N GLY A 18 -1.92 16.97 -14.69
CA GLY A 18 -1.15 18.20 -14.47
C GLY A 18 -0.63 18.33 -13.03
N GLU A 19 -1.38 17.86 -12.03
CA GLU A 19 -0.95 17.85 -10.62
C GLU A 19 0.17 16.82 -10.34
N LEU A 20 0.29 15.81 -11.19
CA LEU A 20 1.43 14.88 -11.20
C LEU A 20 2.68 15.47 -11.87
N GLY A 21 2.56 16.66 -12.48
CA GLY A 21 3.63 17.39 -13.15
C GLY A 21 3.61 17.30 -14.68
N ALA A 22 2.56 16.73 -15.27
CA ALA A 22 2.44 16.64 -16.72
C ALA A 22 2.34 18.03 -17.40
N GLY A 23 2.69 18.08 -18.68
CA GLY A 23 2.79 19.32 -19.46
C GLY A 23 4.22 19.85 -19.59
N LYS A 24 5.20 19.20 -18.96
CA LYS A 24 6.64 19.44 -19.15
C LYS A 24 7.31 18.22 -19.74
N GLU A 25 8.28 18.42 -20.62
CA GLU A 25 9.11 17.33 -21.12
C GLU A 25 9.81 16.64 -19.94
N GLY A 26 9.83 15.31 -19.95
CA GLY A 26 10.51 14.52 -18.93
C GLY A 26 9.82 14.42 -17.56
N TRP A 27 8.59 14.91 -17.41
CA TRP A 27 7.90 14.95 -16.11
C TRP A 27 7.83 13.61 -15.36
N LEU A 28 7.73 12.48 -16.07
CA LEU A 28 7.72 11.14 -15.49
C LEU A 28 9.04 10.73 -14.80
N HIS A 29 10.19 11.17 -15.33
CA HIS A 29 11.50 10.80 -14.77
C HIS A 29 12.12 11.91 -13.92
N ALA A 30 11.75 13.17 -14.19
CA ALA A 30 12.31 14.34 -13.53
C ALA A 30 11.63 14.66 -12.19
N ASN A 31 10.43 14.12 -11.93
CA ASN A 31 9.70 14.36 -10.68
C ASN A 31 10.07 13.32 -9.61
N PRO A 32 10.87 13.66 -8.59
CA PRO A 32 11.26 12.72 -7.54
C PRO A 32 10.11 12.36 -6.59
N ASN A 33 9.00 13.10 -6.62
CA ASN A 33 7.84 12.85 -5.78
C ASN A 33 6.79 11.95 -6.47
N LEU A 34 7.04 11.57 -7.73
CA LEU A 34 6.15 10.68 -8.45
C LEU A 34 6.35 9.24 -7.97
N VAL A 35 5.29 8.65 -7.44
CA VAL A 35 5.26 7.25 -6.99
C VAL A 35 4.36 6.46 -7.92
N LEU A 36 4.77 5.24 -8.24
CA LEU A 36 4.12 4.37 -9.21
C LEU A 36 3.87 3.00 -8.60
N ALA A 37 2.72 2.42 -8.90
CA ALA A 37 2.44 1.01 -8.63
C ALA A 37 1.72 0.40 -9.85
N LEU A 38 2.22 -0.73 -10.33
CA LEU A 38 1.75 -1.38 -11.55
C LEU A 38 1.41 -2.84 -11.25
N THR A 39 0.29 -3.31 -11.79
CA THR A 39 -0.06 -4.74 -11.89
C THR A 39 -0.28 -5.10 -13.36
N SER A 40 -0.76 -6.32 -13.64
CA SER A 40 -1.21 -6.78 -14.96
C SER A 40 -2.54 -6.21 -15.42
N HIS A 41 -3.23 -5.39 -14.62
CA HIS A 41 -4.55 -4.81 -14.96
C HIS A 41 -4.71 -3.33 -14.57
N TYR A 42 -3.86 -2.85 -13.67
CA TYR A 42 -3.95 -1.49 -13.12
C TYR A 42 -2.63 -0.76 -13.14
N LEU A 43 -2.69 0.55 -13.38
CA LEU A 43 -1.59 1.50 -13.17
C LEU A 43 -2.07 2.56 -12.17
N ALA A 44 -1.35 2.73 -11.07
CA ALA A 44 -1.52 3.84 -10.16
C ALA A 44 -0.32 4.79 -10.25
N LEU A 45 -0.62 6.08 -10.35
CA LEU A 45 0.32 7.20 -10.33
C LEU A 45 -0.04 8.10 -9.17
N ALA A 46 0.93 8.46 -8.34
CA ALA A 46 0.72 9.36 -7.22
C ALA A 46 1.78 10.45 -7.18
N ASN A 47 1.37 11.63 -6.74
CA ASN A 47 2.26 12.66 -6.23
C ASN A 47 1.93 12.88 -4.74
N GLN A 48 2.35 14.00 -4.14
CA GLN A 48 2.20 14.28 -2.72
C GLN A 48 0.78 14.11 -2.14
N SER A 49 -0.27 14.42 -2.91
CA SER A 49 -1.65 14.48 -2.41
C SER A 49 -2.73 13.93 -3.34
N VAL A 50 -2.35 13.42 -4.52
CA VAL A 50 -3.28 12.90 -5.52
C VAL A 50 -2.78 11.56 -6.01
N VAL A 51 -3.72 10.63 -6.16
CA VAL A 51 -3.49 9.34 -6.81
C VAL A 51 -4.46 9.22 -7.98
N ILE A 52 -3.92 8.87 -9.14
CA ILE A 52 -4.67 8.52 -10.34
C ILE A 52 -4.52 7.02 -10.55
N VAL A 53 -5.65 6.32 -10.61
CA VAL A 53 -5.72 4.89 -10.91
C VAL A 53 -6.34 4.72 -12.29
N LEU A 54 -5.67 3.94 -13.11
CA LEU A 54 -6.17 3.45 -14.39
C LEU A 54 -6.41 1.97 -14.29
N ASN A 55 -7.56 1.53 -14.79
CA ASN A 55 -7.83 0.15 -15.09
C ASN A 55 -7.79 -0.05 -16.60
N TYR A 56 -6.93 -0.96 -17.06
CA TYR A 56 -6.83 -1.32 -18.48
C TYR A 56 -7.54 -2.65 -18.81
N ASP A 57 -8.15 -3.31 -17.82
CA ASP A 57 -9.18 -4.32 -18.05
C ASP A 57 -10.54 -3.64 -18.28
N GLY A 58 -10.93 -3.48 -19.55
CA GLY A 58 -12.23 -2.89 -19.96
C GLY A 58 -12.10 -1.49 -20.56
N GLU A 59 -13.20 -0.71 -20.57
CA GLU A 59 -13.34 0.60 -21.24
C GLU A 59 -12.36 1.71 -20.77
N GLY A 60 -11.28 1.39 -20.07
CA GLY A 60 -10.27 2.36 -19.63
C GLY A 60 -10.79 3.24 -18.49
N SER A 61 -11.43 2.64 -17.48
CA SER A 61 -11.99 3.41 -16.38
C SER A 61 -10.88 4.01 -15.52
N GLN A 62 -11.07 5.28 -15.16
CA GLN A 62 -10.12 6.08 -14.40
C GLN A 62 -10.76 6.54 -13.10
N ILE A 63 -10.00 6.47 -12.01
CA ILE A 63 -10.40 6.94 -10.68
C ILE A 63 -9.34 7.90 -10.15
N VAL A 64 -9.79 9.00 -9.55
CA VAL A 64 -8.94 9.98 -8.87
C VAL A 64 -9.21 9.90 -7.37
N ILE A 65 -8.19 9.55 -6.61
CA ILE A 65 -8.24 9.50 -5.14
C ILE A 65 -7.49 10.72 -4.61
N ARG A 66 -8.16 11.48 -3.74
CA ARG A 66 -7.55 12.58 -2.99
C ARG A 66 -7.58 12.23 -1.51
N PRO A 67 -6.52 11.61 -0.97
CA PRO A 67 -6.49 11.28 0.44
C PRO A 67 -6.73 12.52 1.29
N SER A 68 -7.71 12.45 2.20
CA SER A 68 -7.99 13.53 3.15
C SER A 68 -6.89 13.55 4.21
N MET A 69 -5.72 14.05 3.83
CA MET A 69 -4.56 14.18 4.68
C MET A 69 -4.47 15.60 5.22
N ALA A 70 -4.39 15.75 6.54
CA ALA A 70 -3.92 17.00 7.12
C ALA A 70 -2.40 17.04 6.93
N ALA A 71 -1.90 17.84 5.98
CA ALA A 71 -0.47 17.87 5.63
C ALA A 71 0.45 18.08 6.85
N ALA A 72 -0.02 18.83 7.86
CA ALA A 72 0.71 19.06 9.11
C ALA A 72 0.84 17.81 10.01
N LEU A 73 -0.07 16.84 9.92
CA LEU A 73 -0.13 15.65 10.76
C LEU A 73 0.29 14.39 9.99
N GLU A 74 -0.21 14.23 8.77
CA GLU A 74 -0.08 13.01 7.96
C GLU A 74 0.98 13.12 6.87
N GLY A 75 1.42 14.34 6.56
CA GLY A 75 2.44 14.60 5.55
C GLY A 75 1.94 14.40 4.12
N HIS A 76 2.78 13.78 3.29
CA HIS A 76 2.52 13.52 1.87
C HIS A 76 2.80 12.06 1.51
N ILE A 77 2.30 11.61 0.36
CA ILE A 77 2.52 10.25 -0.16
C ILE A 77 4.01 10.06 -0.51
N THR A 78 4.56 8.93 -0.08
CA THR A 78 5.98 8.57 -0.25
C THR A 78 6.18 7.14 -0.78
N ALA A 79 5.19 6.27 -0.62
CA ALA A 79 5.23 4.90 -1.13
C ALA A 79 3.83 4.46 -1.56
N MET A 80 3.76 3.54 -2.52
CA MET A 80 2.52 2.97 -3.02
C MET A 80 2.76 1.54 -3.48
N GLU A 81 1.84 0.63 -3.19
CA GLU A 81 1.90 -0.77 -3.62
C GLU A 81 0.49 -1.34 -3.77
N TRP A 82 0.30 -2.22 -4.75
CA TRP A 82 -0.96 -2.94 -4.91
C TRP A 82 -1.00 -4.15 -3.98
N LEU A 83 -2.13 -4.32 -3.30
CA LEU A 83 -2.43 -5.50 -2.51
C LEU A 83 -3.52 -6.30 -3.24
N ALA A 84 -3.23 -7.55 -3.57
CA ALA A 84 -4.19 -8.45 -4.19
C ALA A 84 -4.62 -9.52 -3.19
N PHE A 85 -5.93 -9.70 -3.04
CA PHE A 85 -6.52 -10.71 -2.16
C PHE A 85 -7.65 -11.40 -2.93
N ASP A 86 -7.46 -12.67 -3.29
CA ASP A 86 -8.38 -13.39 -4.17
C ASP A 86 -8.70 -12.58 -5.45
N ASP A 87 -9.98 -12.24 -5.65
CA ASP A 87 -10.48 -11.46 -6.79
C ASP A 87 -10.47 -9.94 -6.54
N ASP A 88 -10.26 -9.50 -5.29
CA ASP A 88 -10.25 -8.09 -4.91
C ASP A 88 -8.83 -7.49 -4.96
N ARG A 89 -8.77 -6.21 -5.31
CA ARG A 89 -7.53 -5.43 -5.29
C ARG A 89 -7.72 -4.14 -4.51
N THR A 90 -6.74 -3.84 -3.68
CA THR A 90 -6.71 -2.61 -2.87
C THR A 90 -5.37 -1.93 -3.05
N LEU A 91 -5.35 -0.61 -2.90
CA LEU A 91 -4.18 0.22 -3.09
C LEU A 91 -3.67 0.70 -1.73
N ALA A 92 -2.45 0.33 -1.37
CA ALA A 92 -1.80 0.79 -0.15
C ALA A 92 -0.93 2.02 -0.45
N LEU A 93 -1.08 3.05 0.38
CA LEU A 93 -0.27 4.27 0.36
C LEU A 93 0.48 4.43 1.68
N GLY A 94 1.76 4.76 1.60
CA GLY A 94 2.59 5.11 2.74
C GLY A 94 2.92 6.60 2.73
N THR A 95 2.83 7.26 3.90
CA THR A 95 3.10 8.69 4.01
C THR A 95 4.45 9.02 4.65
N SER A 96 4.88 10.27 4.48
CA SER A 96 6.11 10.81 5.06
C SER A 96 6.09 10.87 6.60
N GLN A 97 4.91 10.83 7.21
CA GLN A 97 4.73 10.77 8.66
C GLN A 97 4.43 9.36 9.17
N GLY A 98 4.50 8.34 8.29
CA GLY A 98 4.38 6.94 8.65
C GLY A 98 2.96 6.42 8.86
N PHE A 99 1.99 7.08 8.24
CA PHE A 99 0.64 6.54 8.10
C PHE A 99 0.58 5.55 6.93
N LEU A 100 -0.07 4.41 7.17
CA LEU A 100 -0.54 3.51 6.13
C LEU A 100 -2.02 3.81 5.87
N LEU A 101 -2.33 4.09 4.61
CA LEU A 101 -3.69 4.25 4.09
C LEU A 101 -3.96 3.11 3.10
N ILE A 102 -5.11 2.47 3.17
CA ILE A 102 -5.51 1.44 2.19
C ILE A 102 -6.85 1.85 1.59
N TYR A 103 -6.89 1.89 0.26
CA TYR A 103 -8.07 2.23 -0.52
C TYR A 103 -8.58 1.03 -1.29
N SER A 104 -9.90 0.93 -1.47
CA SER A 104 -10.50 0.00 -2.42
C SER A 104 -10.16 0.39 -3.87
N SER A 105 -10.39 -0.53 -4.80
CA SER A 105 -10.36 -0.23 -6.24
C SER A 105 -11.34 0.86 -6.65
N SER A 106 -12.44 1.06 -5.93
CA SER A 106 -13.42 2.15 -6.13
C SER A 106 -12.98 3.50 -5.54
N GLY A 107 -11.88 3.55 -4.78
CA GLY A 107 -11.38 4.78 -4.15
C GLY A 107 -11.90 5.05 -2.75
N ASP A 108 -12.55 4.09 -2.10
CA ASP A 108 -13.02 4.20 -0.72
C ASP A 108 -11.89 3.91 0.27
N LEU A 109 -11.77 4.71 1.33
CA LEU A 109 -10.75 4.50 2.38
C LEU A 109 -11.17 3.34 3.29
N LEU A 110 -10.44 2.23 3.20
CA LEU A 110 -10.68 1.02 3.98
C LEU A 110 -9.97 1.04 5.34
N LEU A 111 -8.76 1.59 5.36
CA LEU A 111 -7.92 1.65 6.56
C LEU A 111 -7.08 2.92 6.58
N LYS A 112 -6.91 3.48 7.78
CA LYS A 112 -5.93 4.52 8.09
C LYS A 112 -5.30 4.24 9.44
N GLN A 113 -3.99 4.05 9.48
CA GLN A 113 -3.27 3.78 10.74
C GLN A 113 -1.87 4.39 10.74
N MET A 114 -1.53 5.09 11.83
CA MET A 114 -0.14 5.47 12.14
C MET A 114 0.63 4.23 12.59
N LEU A 115 1.70 3.87 11.88
CA LEU A 115 2.51 2.69 12.20
C LEU A 115 3.84 3.02 12.87
N HIS A 116 4.44 4.15 12.51
CA HIS A 116 5.74 4.60 12.98
C HIS A 116 5.87 6.10 12.73
N PRO A 117 6.58 6.89 13.56
CA PRO A 117 6.67 8.35 13.38
C PRO A 117 7.56 8.82 12.21
N GLY A 118 8.16 7.90 11.46
CA GLY A 118 9.07 8.21 10.34
C GLY A 118 8.48 7.86 8.98
N PRO A 119 9.10 8.32 7.87
CA PRO A 119 8.54 8.13 6.54
C PRO A 119 8.52 6.67 6.11
N ILE A 120 7.42 6.25 5.48
CA ILE A 120 7.37 4.95 4.79
C ILE A 120 8.14 5.10 3.48
N MET A 121 9.33 4.50 3.43
CA MET A 121 10.21 4.55 2.27
C MET A 121 9.75 3.58 1.17
N ARG A 122 9.10 2.48 1.55
CA ARG A 122 8.66 1.46 0.61
C ARG A 122 7.58 0.57 1.21
N LEU A 123 6.64 0.15 0.37
CA LEU A 123 5.71 -0.93 0.61
C LEU A 123 6.07 -2.08 -0.34
N ARG A 124 6.06 -3.32 0.16
CA ARG A 124 6.30 -4.52 -0.65
C ARG A 124 5.42 -5.66 -0.19
N VAL A 125 4.66 -6.22 -1.12
CA VAL A 125 4.04 -7.53 -0.94
C VAL A 125 5.06 -8.59 -1.27
N ARG A 126 5.25 -9.54 -0.37
CA ARG A 126 6.00 -10.77 -0.60
C ARG A 126 5.02 -11.91 -0.65
N GLY A 127 4.95 -12.59 -1.78
CA GLY A 127 4.23 -13.85 -1.89
C GLY A 127 5.20 -15.00 -2.11
N ASN A 128 4.92 -16.16 -1.51
CA ASN A 128 5.70 -17.36 -1.79
C ASN A 128 5.19 -17.99 -3.09
N GLY A 129 5.74 -17.57 -4.22
CA GLY A 129 5.45 -18.21 -5.49
C GLY A 129 5.88 -19.68 -5.47
N CYS A 130 4.91 -20.60 -5.53
CA CYS A 130 5.00 -22.03 -5.92
C CYS A 130 5.05 -23.09 -4.80
N ARG A 131 3.91 -23.78 -4.52
CA ARG A 131 3.67 -25.24 -4.70
C ARG A 131 2.42 -25.76 -3.95
N PRO A 132 1.78 -26.87 -4.41
CA PRO A 132 0.50 -27.37 -3.88
C PRO A 132 0.59 -28.24 -2.61
N ILE A 133 1.78 -28.44 -2.04
CA ILE A 133 1.99 -29.38 -0.93
C ILE A 133 2.95 -28.75 0.06
N GLU A 134 2.43 -27.82 0.87
CA GLU A 134 2.85 -27.46 2.23
C GLU A 134 2.11 -26.16 2.58
N ARG A 135 1.12 -26.25 3.48
CA ARG A 135 0.49 -25.07 4.07
C ARG A 135 1.46 -24.47 5.08
N ALA A 136 2.46 -23.73 4.58
CA ALA A 136 3.14 -22.73 5.38
C ALA A 136 2.56 -21.38 4.95
N SER A 137 1.92 -20.71 5.90
CA SER A 137 1.29 -19.41 5.73
C SER A 137 2.30 -18.34 5.28
N SER A 138 1.74 -17.19 4.93
CA SER A 138 2.40 -15.88 4.97
C SER A 138 2.91 -15.38 3.62
N ASP A 139 1.96 -15.09 2.73
CA ASP A 139 2.09 -13.83 2.02
C ASP A 139 2.14 -12.71 3.07
N GLU A 140 2.97 -11.70 2.86
CA GLU A 140 3.16 -10.64 3.85
C GLU A 140 3.34 -9.27 3.20
N LEU A 141 2.86 -8.24 3.90
CA LEU A 141 3.15 -6.86 3.56
C LEU A 141 4.34 -6.37 4.41
N CYS A 142 5.44 -6.09 3.73
CA CYS A 142 6.62 -5.45 4.29
C CYS A 142 6.55 -3.94 4.11
N ILE A 143 6.69 -3.20 5.20
CA ILE A 143 6.65 -1.73 5.25
C ILE A 143 8.01 -1.26 5.74
N VAL A 144 8.74 -0.55 4.89
CA VAL A 144 10.13 -0.17 5.12
C VAL A 144 10.22 1.28 5.58
N PHE A 145 10.87 1.49 6.71
CA PHE A 145 11.28 2.79 7.26
C PHE A 145 12.80 2.92 7.17
N PRO A 146 13.40 4.11 7.43
CA PRO A 146 14.84 4.30 7.31
C PRO A 146 15.72 3.34 8.14
N ALA A 147 15.25 2.88 9.30
CA ALA A 147 16.01 2.01 10.21
C ALA A 147 15.22 0.79 10.68
N THR A 148 14.02 0.55 10.12
CA THR A 148 13.10 -0.44 10.66
C THR A 148 12.25 -1.04 9.55
N ILE A 149 11.89 -2.31 9.68
CA ILE A 149 10.95 -2.99 8.79
C ILE A 149 9.78 -3.49 9.63
N LEU A 150 8.57 -3.17 9.18
CA LEU A 150 7.34 -3.74 9.69
C LEU A 150 6.86 -4.86 8.77
N ARG A 151 6.42 -5.97 9.35
CA ARG A 151 5.82 -7.10 8.64
C ARG A 151 4.39 -7.29 9.12
N VAL A 152 3.47 -7.36 8.18
CA VAL A 152 2.04 -7.60 8.41
C VAL A 152 1.67 -8.90 7.73
N ASP A 153 1.04 -9.81 8.46
CA ASP A 153 0.54 -11.05 7.89
C ASP A 153 -0.61 -10.77 6.90
N ALA A 154 -0.55 -11.35 5.70
CA ALA A 154 -1.55 -11.07 4.67
C ALA A 154 -2.93 -11.64 5.02
N SER A 155 -3.04 -12.76 5.74
CA SER A 155 -4.34 -13.32 6.12
C SER A 155 -5.07 -12.42 7.12
N ASP A 156 -4.33 -11.92 8.11
CA ASP A 156 -4.87 -10.92 9.06
C ASP A 156 -5.30 -9.65 8.32
N LEU A 157 -4.47 -9.16 7.40
CA LEU A 157 -4.78 -7.96 6.62
C LEU A 157 -5.99 -8.18 5.70
N GLN A 158 -6.05 -9.31 5.01
CA GLN A 158 -7.13 -9.69 4.11
C GLN A 158 -8.46 -9.75 4.85
N SER A 159 -8.50 -10.47 5.97
CA SER A 159 -9.72 -10.61 6.78
C SER A 159 -10.23 -9.26 7.28
N LEU A 160 -9.32 -8.37 7.67
CA LEU A 160 -9.65 -7.00 8.06
C LEU A 160 -10.26 -6.25 6.87
N LEU A 161 -9.58 -6.21 5.72
CA LEU A 161 -10.02 -5.43 4.56
C LEU A 161 -11.32 -5.94 3.94
N GLN A 162 -11.51 -7.26 3.85
CA GLN A 162 -12.76 -7.87 3.38
C GLN A 162 -13.93 -7.48 4.28
N ARG A 163 -13.73 -7.52 5.61
CA ARG A 163 -14.76 -7.05 6.56
C ARG A 163 -15.10 -5.58 6.32
N ARG A 164 -14.11 -4.72 6.07
CA ARG A 164 -14.35 -3.29 5.78
C ARG A 164 -15.11 -3.06 4.49
N LEU A 165 -14.77 -3.78 3.43
CA LEU A 165 -15.46 -3.71 2.15
C LEU A 165 -16.94 -4.09 2.31
N GLN A 166 -17.23 -5.14 3.07
CA GLN A 166 -18.60 -5.54 3.39
C GLN A 166 -19.33 -4.45 4.19
N GLU A 167 -18.71 -3.89 5.24
CA GLU A 167 -19.29 -2.81 6.04
C GLU A 167 -19.68 -1.58 5.19
N ILE A 168 -18.81 -1.18 4.25
CA ILE A 168 -19.09 -0.07 3.33
C ILE A 168 -20.25 -0.41 2.39
N GLY A 169 -20.30 -1.65 1.88
CA GLY A 169 -21.41 -2.14 1.05
C GLY A 169 -22.76 -2.12 1.77
N TYR A 170 -22.80 -2.46 3.07
CA TYR A 170 -24.01 -2.40 3.89
C TYR A 170 -24.39 -0.96 4.30
N HIS A 171 -23.42 -0.07 4.47
CA HIS A 171 -23.63 1.33 4.88
C HIS A 171 -23.75 2.33 3.72
N GLY A 172 -23.90 1.88 2.48
CA GLY A 172 -24.11 2.72 1.28
C GLY A 172 -25.32 3.67 1.31
N HIS A 173 -26.08 3.72 2.41
CA HIS A 173 -27.16 4.68 2.68
C HIS A 173 -26.91 5.68 3.81
N ALA A 174 -25.77 5.63 4.51
CA ALA A 174 -25.43 6.57 5.58
C ALA A 174 -24.41 7.62 5.11
N SER A 175 -24.75 8.89 5.32
CA SER A 175 -24.01 10.09 4.93
C SER A 175 -22.49 10.02 5.14
N LYS A 176 -21.72 10.54 4.17
CA LYS A 176 -20.26 10.73 4.23
C LYS A 176 -19.83 11.28 5.60
N PRO A 177 -18.90 10.62 6.33
CA PRO A 177 -18.42 11.11 7.61
C PRO A 177 -17.69 12.44 7.44
N THR A 178 -17.80 13.30 8.44
CA THR A 178 -17.34 14.70 8.37
C THR A 178 -15.90 14.80 8.88
N LYS A 179 -15.13 15.78 8.40
CA LYS A 179 -13.68 15.98 8.64
C LYS A 179 -13.19 15.83 10.11
N ASN A 180 -14.04 16.07 11.10
CA ASN A 180 -13.68 15.99 12.53
C ASN A 180 -13.69 14.56 13.10
N GLU A 181 -14.28 13.58 12.41
CA GLU A 181 -14.34 12.19 12.89
C GLU A 181 -13.02 11.44 12.61
N LEU A 182 -12.17 11.95 11.71
CA LEU A 182 -10.96 11.27 11.21
C LEU A 182 -9.86 11.08 12.26
N ASP A 183 -9.78 11.94 13.28
CA ASP A 183 -8.82 11.80 14.39
C ASP A 183 -9.31 10.84 15.49
N VAL A 184 -10.63 10.68 15.63
CA VAL A 184 -11.26 9.66 16.50
C VAL A 184 -11.31 8.28 15.81
N LEU A 185 -11.16 8.27 14.47
CA LEU A 185 -11.31 7.12 13.58
C LEU A 185 -10.17 6.09 13.64
N GLY A 186 -9.06 6.37 14.31
CA GLY A 186 -8.01 5.37 14.56
C GLY A 186 -8.52 4.12 15.29
N GLY A 187 -9.62 4.25 16.06
CA GLY A 187 -10.34 3.12 16.67
C GLY A 187 -11.44 2.49 15.79
N LEU A 188 -11.89 3.18 14.74
CA LEU A 188 -13.02 2.77 13.89
C LEU A 188 -12.58 1.96 12.66
N TYR A 189 -11.32 2.08 12.21
CA TYR A 189 -10.79 1.34 11.04
C TYR A 189 -10.26 -0.07 11.35
N GLY A 190 -10.28 -0.48 12.62
CA GLY A 190 -9.54 -1.65 13.08
C GLY A 190 -8.03 -1.36 13.15
N LYS A 191 -7.30 -2.22 13.86
CA LYS A 191 -5.86 -2.08 14.06
C LYS A 191 -5.15 -3.26 13.42
N ILE A 192 -4.24 -3.00 12.49
CA ILE A 192 -3.32 -3.99 11.97
C ILE A 192 -2.37 -4.41 13.09
N LYS A 193 -2.23 -5.73 13.26
CA LYS A 193 -1.14 -6.35 14.02
C LYS A 193 0.08 -6.46 13.11
N TYR A 194 1.25 -6.17 13.64
CA TYR A 194 2.50 -6.19 12.89
C TYR A 194 3.67 -6.62 13.76
N GLN A 195 4.70 -7.15 13.13
CA GLN A 195 5.99 -7.43 13.73
C GLN A 195 7.00 -6.34 13.33
N LEU A 196 7.79 -5.85 14.29
CA LEU A 196 8.76 -4.77 14.10
C LEU A 196 10.19 -5.30 14.17
N TRP A 197 10.96 -5.04 13.12
CA TRP A 197 12.35 -5.45 12.97
C TRP A 197 13.24 -4.21 12.87
N SER A 198 14.03 -3.93 13.91
CA SER A 198 14.96 -2.81 13.93
C SER A 198 16.30 -3.20 13.30
N ILE A 199 16.81 -2.32 12.43
CA ILE A 199 18.13 -2.42 11.80
C ILE A 199 19.02 -1.35 12.47
N SER A 200 19.25 -1.48 13.78
CA SER A 200 20.21 -0.61 14.45
C SER A 200 21.65 -1.07 14.13
N LYS A 201 22.53 -0.10 13.90
CA LYS A 201 23.96 -0.27 13.59
C LYS A 201 24.65 -1.15 14.63
N SER A 202 25.28 -2.24 14.17
CA SER A 202 26.46 -2.87 14.79
C SER A 202 26.58 -2.74 16.32
N GLY A 203 25.63 -3.31 17.06
CA GLY A 203 25.94 -3.97 18.32
C GLY A 203 26.24 -5.43 17.99
N THR A 204 27.18 -6.08 18.67
CA THR A 204 27.51 -7.50 18.47
C THR A 204 26.23 -8.32 18.32
N SER A 205 26.00 -8.82 17.10
CA SER A 205 24.85 -9.64 16.76
C SER A 205 24.79 -10.83 17.71
N THR A 206 23.85 -10.81 18.65
CA THR A 206 23.48 -12.00 19.43
C THR A 206 22.48 -12.88 18.65
N ASP A 207 22.08 -12.46 17.45
CA ASP A 207 21.31 -13.31 16.56
C ASP A 207 22.26 -14.28 15.81
N GLY A 208 22.48 -15.43 16.44
CA GLY A 208 23.20 -16.55 15.86
C GLY A 208 22.50 -17.13 14.63
N ALA A 209 21.19 -16.92 14.43
CA ALA A 209 20.46 -17.44 13.28
C ALA A 209 20.74 -16.61 12.03
N ILE A 210 20.82 -15.28 12.15
CA ILE A 210 21.17 -14.39 11.02
C ILE A 210 22.63 -14.57 10.60
N THR A 211 23.53 -14.84 11.54
CA THR A 211 24.96 -15.09 11.25
C THR A 211 25.25 -16.52 10.80
N GLY A 212 24.26 -17.42 10.78
CA GLY A 212 24.43 -18.83 10.44
C GLY A 212 25.20 -19.66 11.49
N ILE A 213 25.32 -19.14 12.72
CA ILE A 213 26.06 -19.74 13.83
C ILE A 213 25.17 -20.59 14.74
N MET A 214 23.85 -20.35 14.77
CA MET A 214 22.90 -21.14 15.57
C MET A 214 21.68 -21.58 14.75
N SER A 215 21.24 -22.81 14.99
CA SER A 215 19.94 -23.31 14.55
C SER A 215 18.81 -22.46 15.16
N PRO A 216 17.73 -22.16 14.41
CA PRO A 216 16.64 -21.32 14.90
C PRO A 216 16.04 -21.89 16.19
N PRO A 217 15.77 -21.06 17.21
CA PRO A 217 15.22 -21.53 18.47
C PRO A 217 13.81 -22.10 18.25
N LEU A 218 13.58 -23.29 18.80
CA LEU A 218 12.28 -23.96 18.81
C LEU A 218 11.28 -23.11 19.60
N MET A 219 10.13 -22.82 18.99
CA MET A 219 9.06 -22.01 19.57
C MET A 219 8.42 -22.75 20.76
N GLU A 220 8.32 -22.08 21.91
CA GLU A 220 7.36 -22.44 22.95
C GLU A 220 6.17 -21.47 22.84
N ASP A 221 4.98 -22.03 22.57
CA ASP A 221 3.72 -21.31 22.54
C ASP A 221 3.35 -20.80 23.94
N GLN A 222 2.95 -19.52 24.05
CA GLN A 222 2.12 -19.00 25.13
C GLN A 222 0.95 -18.20 24.56
#